data_AF-A0A1J3CFF3-F1
#
_entry.id   AF-A0A1J3CFF3-F1
#
_cell.length_a   1.000
_cell.length_b   1.000
_cell.length_c   1.000
_cell.angle_alpha   90.00
_cell.angle_beta   90.00
_cell.angle_gamma   90.00
#
_symmetry.space_group_name_H-M   'P 1'
#
loop_
_entity.id
_entity.type
_entity.pdbx_description
1 polymer ?
#
loop_
_entity_poly.entity_id
_entity_poly.type
_entity_poly.pdbx_seq_one_letter_code
_entity_poly.pdbx_strand_id
1 'polypeptide(L)'
;RKKEHEIVVESSSSCSSAKDPEMWISVDGVVVVQVKNLQWKFRGNQTVLVDKEPVQVFWDVYDWLFSTPGTGHGLFIFKPDSEMESGGESEAINGTK
;
A
#
# COMPACT_ATOMS: atom_id res chain seq x y z
N ARG A 1 -16.74 11.73 -9.85
CA ARG A 1 -16.41 10.70 -10.88
C ARG A 1 -15.33 9.81 -10.27
N LYS A 2 -15.43 8.49 -10.37
CA LYS A 2 -14.35 7.60 -9.90
C LYS A 2 -13.14 7.79 -10.83
N LYS A 3 -11.98 8.10 -10.27
CA LYS A 3 -10.71 8.20 -11.00
C LYS A 3 -10.05 6.82 -10.98
N GLU A 4 -9.51 6.41 -12.12
CA GLU A 4 -8.71 5.19 -12.21
C GLU A 4 -7.29 5.50 -11.72
N HIS A 5 -6.72 4.58 -10.95
CA HIS A 5 -5.38 4.69 -10.41
C HIS A 5 -4.52 3.55 -10.93
N GLU A 6 -3.30 3.86 -11.34
CA GLU A 6 -2.32 2.85 -11.71
C GLU A 6 -1.61 2.34 -10.45
N ILE A 7 -1.65 1.03 -10.23
CA ILE A 7 -0.94 0.38 -9.12
C ILE A 7 0.19 -0.45 -9.71
N VAL A 8 1.41 -0.16 -9.28
CA VAL A 8 2.60 -0.92 -9.68
C VAL A 8 3.22 -1.52 -8.43
N VAL A 9 3.52 -2.82 -8.51
CA VAL A 9 4.22 -3.55 -7.46
C VAL A 9 5.53 -4.06 -8.03
N GLU A 10 6.63 -3.68 -7.39
CA GLU A 10 7.96 -4.06 -7.80
C GLU A 10 8.71 -4.68 -6.61
N SER A 11 9.65 -5.55 -6.95
CA SER A 11 10.52 -6.21 -5.98
C SER A 11 11.95 -6.21 -6.50
N SER A 12 12.87 -5.85 -5.62
CA SER A 12 14.29 -6.11 -5.82
C SER A 12 14.60 -7.53 -5.36
N SER A 13 14.26 -8.51 -6.19
CA SER A 13 14.76 -9.87 -5.97
C SER A 13 16.26 -9.85 -6.22
N SER A 14 17.04 -10.18 -5.19
CA SER A 14 18.49 -10.09 -5.23
C SER A 14 19.06 -11.23 -6.06
N CYS A 15 19.18 -11.01 -7.38
CA CYS A 15 19.99 -11.88 -8.24
C CYS A 15 21.49 -11.85 -7.85
N SER A 16 21.88 -10.94 -6.96
CA SER A 16 23.20 -10.85 -6.33
C SER A 16 23.07 -10.96 -4.81
N SER A 17 23.74 -11.93 -4.20
CA SER A 17 23.73 -12.32 -2.78
C SER A 17 24.09 -11.23 -1.74
N ALA A 18 24.13 -9.96 -2.11
CA ALA A 18 24.61 -8.86 -1.28
C ALA A 18 23.51 -7.95 -0.70
N LYS A 19 22.26 -8.04 -1.19
CA LYS A 19 21.16 -7.18 -0.72
C LYS A 19 19.96 -8.01 -0.26
N ASP A 20 19.41 -7.65 0.89
CA ASP A 20 18.13 -8.19 1.36
C ASP A 20 17.01 -7.83 0.37
N PRO A 21 16.05 -8.74 0.13
CA PRO A 21 14.91 -8.44 -0.74
C PRO A 21 14.10 -7.27 -0.19
N GLU A 22 13.70 -6.36 -1.09
CA GLU A 22 12.83 -5.23 -0.77
C GLU A 22 11.71 -5.17 -1.81
N MET A 23 10.51 -4.76 -1.38
CA MET A 23 9.39 -4.47 -2.29
C MET A 23 8.90 -3.04 -2.10
N TRP A 24 8.24 -2.53 -3.13
CA TRP A 24 7.49 -1.29 -3.04
C TRP A 24 6.21 -1.37 -3.86
N ILE A 25 5.22 -0.58 -3.41
CA ILE A 25 3.95 -0.38 -4.08
C ILE A 25 3.86 1.10 -4.41
N SER A 26 3.67 1.42 -5.68
CA SER A 26 3.43 2.77 -6.15
C SER A 26 2.01 2.91 -6.70
N VAL A 27 1.43 4.09 -6.45
CA VAL A 27 0.13 4.51 -6.96
C VAL A 27 0.34 5.80 -7.73
N ASP A 28 -0.09 5.83 -9.00
CA ASP A 28 0.12 6.97 -9.92
C ASP A 28 1.59 7.43 -9.99
N GLY A 29 2.53 6.47 -9.94
CA GLY A 29 3.98 6.73 -9.95
C GLY A 29 4.59 7.17 -8.61
N VAL A 30 3.80 7.32 -7.54
CA VAL A 30 4.27 7.69 -6.20
C VAL A 30 4.37 6.45 -5.32
N VAL A 31 5.52 6.20 -4.70
CA VAL A 31 5.71 5.09 -3.77
C VAL A 31 4.93 5.36 -2.48
N VAL A 32 3.92 4.53 -2.21
CA VAL A 32 3.05 4.64 -1.04
C VAL A 32 3.39 3.62 0.05
N VAL A 33 3.97 2.48 -0.33
CA VAL A 33 4.47 1.46 0.59
C VAL A 33 5.87 1.06 0.18
N GLN A 34 6.80 1.03 1.13
CA GLN A 34 8.14 0.46 0.95
C GLN A 34 8.43 -0.50 2.09
N VAL A 35 8.70 -1.76 1.76
CA VAL A 35 9.03 -2.80 2.74
C VAL A 35 10.47 -3.25 2.52
N LYS A 36 11.34 -2.86 3.45
CA LYS A 36 12.73 -3.34 3.52
C LYS A 36 12.83 -4.65 4.29
N ASN A 37 13.87 -5.43 3.99
CA ASN A 37 14.14 -6.73 4.60
C ASN A 37 12.91 -7.65 4.53
N LEU A 38 12.39 -7.81 3.32
CA LEU A 38 11.13 -8.49 3.03
C LEU A 38 11.12 -9.94 3.52
N GLN A 39 12.28 -10.58 3.67
CA GLN A 39 12.37 -11.93 4.25
C GLN A 39 11.82 -12.03 5.67
N TRP A 40 11.70 -10.89 6.38
CA TRP A 40 11.11 -10.82 7.71
C TRP A 40 9.70 -10.23 7.73
N LYS A 41 9.32 -9.50 6.66
CA LYS A 41 8.07 -8.74 6.56
C LYS A 41 7.22 -9.17 5.36
N PHE A 42 7.33 -10.43 4.97
CA PHE A 42 6.65 -10.99 3.80
C PHE A 42 5.13 -11.08 3.96
N ARG A 43 4.60 -10.93 5.18
CA ARG A 43 3.18 -10.72 5.45
C ARG A 43 3.00 -9.46 6.29
N GLY A 44 2.06 -8.62 5.90
CA GLY A 44 1.78 -7.39 6.62
C GLY A 44 0.67 -6.57 6.01
N ASN A 45 0.45 -5.40 6.62
CA ASN A 45 -0.54 -4.45 6.17
C ASN A 45 -0.12 -3.01 6.49
N GLN A 46 -0.63 -2.07 5.72
CA GLN A 46 -0.39 -0.64 5.90
C GLN A 46 -1.57 0.16 5.33
N THR A 47 -2.00 1.19 6.03
CA THR A 47 -2.98 2.14 5.50
C THR A 47 -2.23 3.28 4.82
N VAL A 48 -2.62 3.60 3.59
CA VAL A 48 -2.08 4.69 2.78
C VAL A 48 -3.21 5.62 2.35
N LEU A 49 -2.87 6.86 2.01
CA LEU A 49 -3.84 7.81 1.43
C LEU A 49 -3.67 7.85 -0.08
N VAL A 50 -4.75 7.63 -0.81
CA VAL A 50 -4.83 7.77 -2.27
C VAL A 50 -5.87 8.82 -2.57
N ASP A 51 -5.48 9.96 -3.15
CA ASP A 51 -6.37 11.10 -3.41
C ASP A 51 -7.22 11.52 -2.19
N LYS A 52 -6.61 11.51 -0.99
CA LYS A 52 -7.21 11.82 0.32
C LYS A 52 -8.14 10.73 0.89
N GLU A 53 -8.35 9.64 0.17
CA GLU A 53 -9.11 8.50 0.65
C GLU A 53 -8.17 7.47 1.31
N PRO A 54 -8.47 7.02 2.55
CA PRO A 54 -7.73 5.94 3.19
C PRO A 54 -7.95 4.60 2.47
N VAL A 55 -6.85 3.94 2.12
CA VAL A 55 -6.82 2.61 1.52
C VAL A 55 -5.93 1.71 2.36
N GLN A 56 -6.51 0.65 2.90
CA GLN A 56 -5.76 -0.38 3.60
C GLN A 56 -5.19 -1.39 2.60
N VAL A 57 -3.88 -1.55 2.62
CA VAL A 57 -3.15 -2.49 1.77
C VAL A 57 -2.70 -3.66 2.63
N PHE A 58 -2.99 -4.88 2.20
CA PHE A 58 -2.47 -6.11 2.79
C PHE A 58 -1.61 -6.83 1.76
N TRP A 59 -0.54 -7.46 2.22
CA TRP A 59 0.34 -8.26 1.38
C TRP A 59 0.68 -9.60 2.02
N ASP A 60 0.73 -10.64 1.18
CA ASP A 60 1.39 -11.91 1.45
C ASP A 60 2.25 -12.26 0.23
N VAL A 61 3.56 -12.14 0.39
CA VAL A 61 4.55 -12.39 -0.66
C VAL A 61 5.47 -13.56 -0.30
N TYR A 62 5.02 -14.43 0.62
CA TYR A 62 5.79 -15.61 1.02
C TYR A 62 6.14 -16.49 -0.17
N ASP A 63 5.14 -16.83 -0.98
CA ASP A 63 5.31 -17.70 -2.14
C ASP A 63 6.19 -17.03 -3.21
N TRP A 64 6.06 -15.71 -3.40
CA TRP A 64 6.94 -14.94 -4.29
C TRP A 64 8.42 -14.99 -3.87
N LEU A 65 8.74 -14.98 -2.56
CA LEU A 65 10.12 -14.97 -2.07
C LEU A 65 10.78 -16.34 -1.95
N PHE A 66 10.04 -17.36 -1.53
CA PHE A 66 10.61 -18.63 -1.08
C PHE A 66 10.34 -19.80 -2.04
N SER A 67 9.50 -19.61 -3.05
CA SER A 67 9.23 -20.63 -4.06
C SER A 67 10.17 -20.56 -5.25
N THR A 68 10.07 -21.54 -6.14
CA THR A 68 10.89 -21.58 -7.35
C THR A 68 10.75 -20.28 -8.14
N PRO A 69 11.86 -19.67 -8.60
CA PRO A 69 11.80 -18.44 -9.38
C PRO A 69 10.85 -18.58 -10.57
N GLY A 70 9.87 -17.67 -10.68
CA GLY A 70 8.88 -17.68 -11.75
C GLY A 70 7.63 -18.54 -11.49
N THR A 71 7.53 -19.22 -10.35
CA THR A 71 6.32 -20.00 -9.99
C THR A 71 5.56 -19.44 -8.79
N GLY A 72 6.22 -18.63 -7.95
CA GLY A 72 5.61 -18.06 -6.75
C GLY A 72 4.72 -16.85 -7.04
N HIS A 73 3.61 -16.74 -6.31
CA HIS A 73 2.68 -15.62 -6.42
C HIS A 73 2.79 -14.66 -5.23
N GLY A 74 2.49 -13.38 -5.47
CA GLY A 74 2.26 -12.39 -4.41
C GLY A 74 0.77 -12.05 -4.33
N LEU A 75 0.20 -12.06 -3.13
CA LEU A 75 -1.17 -11.63 -2.88
C LEU A 75 -1.17 -10.19 -2.37
N PHE A 76 -2.00 -9.35 -2.98
CA PHE A 76 -2.20 -7.96 -2.58
C PHE A 76 -3.70 -7.68 -2.47
N ILE A 77 -4.13 -7.10 -1.37
CA ILE A 77 -5.54 -6.70 -1.15
C ILE A 77 -5.56 -5.21 -0.88
N PHE A 78 -6.32 -4.48 -1.68
CA PHE A 78 -6.58 -3.06 -1.52
C PHE A 78 -8.02 -2.87 -1.06
N LYS A 79 -8.19 -2.41 0.17
CA LYS A 79 -9.50 -2.17 0.78
C LYS A 79 -9.65 -0.66 1.03
N PRO A 80 -10.42 0.06 0.19
CA PRO A 80 -10.83 1.43 0.50
C PRO A 80 -11.60 1.42 1.82
N ASP A 81 -11.30 2.36 2.70
CA ASP A 81 -12.05 2.56 3.93
C ASP A 81 -13.19 3.55 3.64
N SER A 82 -14.39 3.00 3.40
CA SER A 82 -15.56 3.76 2.93
C SER A 82 -16.23 4.61 4.02
N GLU A 83 -15.62 4.78 5.18
CA GLU A 83 -16.25 5.38 6.36
C GLU A 83 -15.95 6.88 6.56
N MET A 84 -15.22 7.53 5.66
CA MET A 84 -14.84 8.95 5.81
C MET A 84 -15.66 9.93 4.94
N GLU A 85 -16.98 9.75 4.88
CA GLU A 85 -17.92 10.74 4.32
C GLU A 85 -18.88 11.20 5.43
N SER A 86 -18.44 12.13 6.30
CA SER A 86 -19.27 13.13 7.01
C SER A 86 -18.48 13.83 8.12
N GLY A 87 -17.58 14.74 7.75
CA GLY A 87 -17.03 15.76 8.64
C GLY A 87 -17.54 17.14 8.22
N GLY A 88 -18.85 17.36 8.26
CA GLY A 88 -19.46 18.66 7.97
C GLY A 88 -19.00 19.69 9.00
N GLU A 89 -18.32 20.72 8.50
CA GLU A 89 -17.95 21.95 9.20
C GLU A 89 -19.19 22.57 9.87
N SER A 90 -19.13 22.79 11.18
CA SER A 90 -20.07 23.68 11.87
C SER A 90 -19.28 24.83 12.48
N GLU A 91 -19.16 25.90 11.70
CA GLU A 91 -18.77 27.23 12.16
C GLU A 91 -19.80 27.72 13.19
N ALA A 92 -19.43 27.70 14.48
CA ALA A 92 -20.18 28.41 15.50
C ALA A 92 -19.69 29.86 15.56
N ILE A 93 -20.26 30.71 14.71
CA ILE A 93 -20.27 32.17 14.88
C ILE A 93 -21.10 32.51 16.13
N ASN A 94 -20.45 32.63 17.28
CA ASN A 94 -21.10 33.25 18.44
C ASN A 94 -20.99 34.77 18.32
N GLY A 95 -22.02 35.33 17.69
CA GLY A 95 -22.31 36.76 17.68
C GLY A 95 -22.66 37.28 19.08
N THR A 96 -22.18 38.49 19.29
CA THR A 96 -22.40 39.41 20.40
C THR A 96 -23.88 39.66 20.70
N LYS A 97 -24.26 39.68 21.99
CA LYS A 97 -25.12 40.73 22.53
C LYS A 97 -24.88 40.90 24.02
#